data_AF-A0A536YD13-F1
#
_entry.id   AF-A0A536YD13-F1
#
_cell.length_a   1.000
_cell.length_b   1.000
_cell.length_c   1.000
_cell.angle_alpha   90.00
_cell.angle_beta   90.00
_cell.angle_gamma   90.00
#
_symmetry.space_group_name_H-M   'P 1'
#
loop_
_entity.id
_entity.type
_entity.pdbx_description
1 polymer ?
#
loop_
_entity_poly.entity_id
_entity_poly.type
_entity_poly.pdbx_seq_one_letter_code
_entity_poly.pdbx_strand_id
1 'polypeptide(L)'
;MKRVIAAAAAAALAPAAAAQEPVKIGIVTFLSGPAAAPFGVPAKNAAEFVIEELNAGKVPAPYAKKGFGGAPLEMVIVDEAGSTTTQVTEFRNLVQRQNVDLIVGYVSSGNCLAIAPVAEELKKLTNFFDCGTPRIFEDASYKYVFRTSPTATMDSVGAALYVKDAKPGVKSIAGLNQNYAWGQDSWGDFELAMKVLVPNVEVKTSQMPKLFAGQYNAEISALLSGKPDVIHSSFWDGDLEALILQAGPRGLMKQSLTILTTGETAMHKLGPQIPDGTVLGARGPFGPYAPSNPYNKWFHGGFVAKYKGEPNYASYQMAQAILGVKLAWEKAQESAGGKKPTNEQVAAALEHLNYEGPGGPVKMAIGKGHQAIMETAYGTTKLVNGKLTLVNVKRYPAEKVNPPEGMKSADWIKSGFKPQ
;
A
#
# COMPACT_ATOMS: atom_id res chain seq x y z
N MET A 1 -63.89 6.17 54.64
CA MET A 1 -62.63 5.39 54.56
C MET A 1 -62.41 4.96 53.12
N LYS A 2 -61.53 5.64 52.37
CA LYS A 2 -61.24 5.33 50.96
C LYS A 2 -59.94 4.50 50.91
N ARG A 3 -60.01 3.26 50.41
CA ARG A 3 -58.87 2.37 50.20
C ARG A 3 -58.22 2.72 48.85
N VAL A 4 -56.97 3.17 48.87
CA VAL A 4 -56.14 3.39 47.68
C VAL A 4 -55.32 2.12 47.47
N ILE A 5 -55.55 1.43 46.36
CA ILE A 5 -54.75 0.27 45.92
C ILE A 5 -53.57 0.82 45.13
N ALA A 6 -52.35 0.67 45.66
CA ALA A 6 -51.12 1.03 44.99
C ALA A 6 -50.70 -0.10 44.03
N ALA A 7 -50.67 0.20 42.73
CA ALA A 7 -50.10 -0.68 41.71
C ALA A 7 -48.57 -0.52 41.70
N ALA A 8 -47.84 -1.58 42.05
CA ALA A 8 -46.39 -1.62 41.94
C ALA A 8 -45.98 -1.90 40.49
N ALA A 9 -45.43 -0.89 39.81
CA ALA A 9 -44.80 -1.06 38.50
C ALA A 9 -43.42 -1.69 38.69
N ALA A 10 -43.27 -2.96 38.29
CA ALA A 10 -41.97 -3.62 38.20
C ALA A 10 -41.19 -3.03 37.01
N ALA A 11 -40.22 -2.16 37.29
CA ALA A 11 -39.28 -1.68 36.29
C ALA A 11 -38.36 -2.84 35.88
N ALA A 12 -38.55 -3.35 34.65
CA ALA A 12 -37.62 -4.29 34.04
C ALA A 12 -36.26 -3.59 33.86
N LEU A 13 -35.28 -3.96 34.67
CA LEU A 13 -33.88 -3.63 34.47
C LEU A 13 -33.42 -4.31 33.17
N ALA A 14 -33.42 -3.58 32.07
CA ALA A 14 -32.71 -4.01 30.87
C ALA A 14 -31.22 -4.18 31.23
N PRO A 15 -30.57 -5.29 30.90
CA PRO A 15 -29.14 -5.45 31.16
C PRO A 15 -28.40 -4.33 30.45
N ALA A 16 -27.66 -3.53 31.21
CA ALA A 16 -26.74 -2.55 30.66
C ALA A 16 -25.77 -3.32 29.77
N ALA A 17 -25.80 -3.08 28.45
CA ALA A 17 -24.81 -3.63 27.54
C ALA A 17 -23.44 -3.16 28.04
N ALA A 18 -22.65 -4.09 28.57
CA ALA A 18 -21.29 -3.79 29.01
C ALA A 18 -20.55 -3.21 27.80
N ALA A 19 -20.10 -1.95 27.91
CA ALA A 19 -19.32 -1.32 26.87
C ALA A 19 -18.09 -2.20 26.61
N GLN A 20 -17.91 -2.64 25.35
CA GLN A 20 -16.75 -3.45 24.99
C GLN A 20 -15.48 -2.62 25.20
N GLU A 21 -14.44 -3.25 25.76
CA GLU A 21 -13.13 -2.60 25.91
C GLU A 21 -12.61 -2.12 24.55
N PRO A 22 -12.02 -0.92 24.47
CA PRO A 22 -11.44 -0.42 23.24
C PRO A 22 -10.39 -1.36 22.66
N VAL A 23 -10.32 -1.42 21.33
CA VAL A 23 -9.26 -2.13 20.60
C VAL A 23 -8.14 -1.15 20.31
N LYS A 24 -6.97 -1.39 20.89
CA LYS A 24 -5.79 -0.55 20.69
C LYS A 24 -5.05 -0.95 19.42
N ILE A 25 -4.99 -0.06 18.44
CA ILE A 25 -4.33 -0.29 17.16
C ILE A 25 -3.06 0.54 17.07
N GLY A 26 -1.91 -0.12 16.90
CA GLY A 26 -0.66 0.53 16.56
C GLY A 26 -0.66 0.94 15.09
N ILE A 27 -0.50 2.22 14.79
CA ILE A 27 -0.34 2.73 13.43
C ILE A 27 1.10 3.20 13.26
N VAL A 28 1.83 2.59 12.33
CA VAL A 28 3.24 2.92 12.08
C VAL A 28 3.42 3.43 10.67
N THR A 29 3.92 4.65 10.53
CA THR A 29 4.15 5.32 9.24
C THR A 29 5.14 6.47 9.40
N PHE A 30 5.65 7.05 8.32
CA PHE A 30 6.57 8.18 8.39
C PHE A 30 5.90 9.47 8.87
N LEU A 31 6.27 9.96 10.05
CA LEU A 31 5.78 11.23 10.60
C LEU A 31 6.82 12.34 10.51
N SER A 32 8.08 11.95 10.35
CA SER A 32 9.20 12.86 10.10
C SER A 32 10.12 12.35 8.98
N GLY A 33 11.13 13.16 8.63
CA GLY A 33 12.02 12.88 7.52
C GLY A 33 11.39 13.18 6.15
N PRO A 34 12.11 12.89 5.06
CA PRO A 34 11.64 13.18 3.70
C PRO A 34 10.27 12.52 3.45
N ALA A 35 10.11 11.27 3.91
CA ALA A 35 8.96 10.40 3.65
C ALA A 35 7.64 10.84 4.27
N ALA A 36 7.68 11.77 5.22
CA ALA A 36 6.50 12.22 5.94
C ALA A 36 5.49 12.86 5.00
N ALA A 37 5.88 13.87 4.23
CA ALA A 37 4.92 14.63 3.42
C ALA A 37 4.30 13.84 2.26
N PRO A 38 5.06 13.09 1.44
CA PRO A 38 4.49 12.40 0.29
C PRO A 38 3.89 11.03 0.61
N PHE A 39 4.15 10.43 1.77
CA PHE A 39 3.66 9.08 2.12
C PHE A 39 2.99 9.03 3.48
N GLY A 40 3.77 9.35 4.53
CA GLY A 40 3.36 8.93 5.86
C GLY A 40 2.29 9.81 6.50
N VAL A 41 2.31 11.13 6.29
CA VAL A 41 1.25 12.05 6.70
C VAL A 41 -0.07 11.74 5.97
N PRO A 42 -0.10 11.55 4.64
CA PRO A 42 -1.29 11.05 3.94
C PRO A 42 -1.83 9.73 4.50
N ALA A 43 -0.96 8.77 4.82
CA ALA A 43 -1.35 7.49 5.43
C ALA A 43 -1.92 7.69 6.86
N LYS A 44 -1.27 8.50 7.70
CA LYS A 44 -1.77 8.88 9.03
C LYS A 44 -3.17 9.50 8.94
N ASN A 45 -3.36 10.45 8.04
CA ASN A 45 -4.64 11.12 7.84
C ASN A 45 -5.73 10.12 7.42
N ALA A 46 -5.37 9.13 6.58
CA ALA A 46 -6.30 8.07 6.21
C ALA A 46 -6.65 7.18 7.41
N ALA A 47 -5.67 6.79 8.23
CA ALA A 47 -5.91 6.01 9.44
C ALA A 47 -6.86 6.74 10.40
N GLU A 48 -6.61 8.02 10.66
CA GLU A 48 -7.47 8.87 11.51
C GLU A 48 -8.90 8.95 10.97
N PHE A 49 -9.06 9.26 9.69
CA PHE A 49 -10.40 9.34 9.08
C PHE A 49 -11.14 8.01 9.14
N VAL A 50 -10.51 6.90 8.76
CA VAL A 50 -11.15 5.59 8.76
C VAL A 50 -11.52 5.15 10.18
N ILE A 51 -10.63 5.34 11.16
CA ILE A 51 -10.89 4.98 12.55
C ILE A 51 -12.06 5.80 13.14
N GLU A 52 -12.10 7.11 12.89
CA GLU A 52 -13.21 7.97 13.33
C GLU A 52 -14.54 7.54 12.72
N GLU A 53 -14.57 7.28 11.42
CA GLU A 53 -15.78 6.85 10.71
C GLU A 53 -16.24 5.44 11.13
N LEU A 54 -15.30 4.53 11.41
CA LEU A 54 -15.59 3.22 11.99
C LEU A 54 -16.20 3.36 13.38
N ASN A 55 -15.59 4.15 14.26
CA ASN A 55 -16.12 4.39 15.61
C ASN A 55 -17.51 5.06 15.56
N ALA A 56 -17.75 5.92 14.57
CA ALA A 56 -19.05 6.55 14.34
C ALA A 56 -20.09 5.61 13.68
N GLY A 57 -19.67 4.49 13.08
CA GLY A 57 -20.56 3.59 12.32
C GLY A 57 -21.02 4.20 10.99
N LYS A 58 -20.18 5.02 10.35
CA LYS A 58 -20.49 5.75 9.12
C LYS A 58 -19.88 5.14 7.86
N VAL A 59 -19.06 4.11 8.01
CA VAL A 59 -18.47 3.39 6.88
C VAL A 59 -19.55 2.58 6.16
N PRO A 60 -19.59 2.57 4.81
CA PRO A 60 -20.54 1.75 4.05
C PRO A 60 -20.48 0.25 4.42
N ALA A 61 -21.61 -0.45 4.28
CA ALA A 61 -21.66 -1.91 4.43
C ALA A 61 -20.63 -2.59 3.50
N PRO A 62 -19.95 -3.68 3.95
CA PRO A 62 -20.20 -4.45 5.17
C PRO A 62 -19.58 -3.86 6.44
N TYR A 63 -18.92 -2.71 6.39
CA TYR A 63 -18.14 -2.15 7.49
C TYR A 63 -18.94 -1.28 8.48
N ALA A 64 -20.27 -1.25 8.38
CA ALA A 64 -21.11 -0.30 9.11
C ALA A 64 -21.19 -0.54 10.63
N LYS A 65 -20.82 -1.74 11.11
CA LYS A 65 -20.77 -2.04 12.54
C LYS A 65 -19.75 -1.13 13.22
N LYS A 66 -20.12 -0.47 14.32
CA LYS A 66 -19.26 0.48 15.04
C LYS A 66 -17.95 -0.17 15.49
N GLY A 67 -16.84 0.53 15.28
CA GLY A 67 -15.49 0.12 15.65
C GLY A 67 -15.16 -1.28 15.11
N PHE A 68 -14.54 -2.12 15.93
CA PHE A 68 -14.26 -3.52 15.63
C PHE A 68 -15.21 -4.41 16.41
N GLY A 69 -16.27 -4.89 15.74
CA GLY A 69 -17.19 -5.80 16.40
C GLY A 69 -18.07 -5.15 17.48
N GLY A 70 -18.17 -3.81 17.49
CA GLY A 70 -18.85 -3.03 18.52
C GLY A 70 -17.88 -2.31 19.48
N ALA A 71 -16.61 -2.72 19.54
CA ALA A 71 -15.59 -2.08 20.36
C ALA A 71 -14.98 -0.87 19.65
N PRO A 72 -14.92 0.32 20.27
CA PRO A 72 -14.26 1.47 19.66
C PRO A 72 -12.76 1.22 19.49
N LEU A 73 -12.17 1.81 18.46
CA LEU A 73 -10.74 1.76 18.18
C LEU A 73 -10.02 2.93 18.86
N GLU A 74 -8.89 2.65 19.49
CA GLU A 74 -7.94 3.62 20.03
C GLU A 74 -6.60 3.53 19.27
N MET A 75 -6.20 4.63 18.65
CA MET A 75 -4.98 4.66 17.83
C MET A 75 -3.76 5.02 18.68
N VAL A 76 -2.69 4.21 18.57
CA VAL A 76 -1.35 4.54 19.06
C VAL A 76 -0.45 4.73 17.86
N ILE A 77 0.01 5.96 17.62
CA ILE A 77 0.80 6.28 16.44
C ILE A 77 2.30 6.29 16.73
N VAL A 78 3.09 5.71 15.82
CA VAL A 78 4.55 5.64 15.91
C VAL A 78 5.18 6.11 14.61
N ASP A 79 6.24 6.90 14.73
CA ASP A 79 7.02 7.35 13.59
C ASP A 79 7.95 6.23 13.08
N GLU A 80 7.83 5.92 11.80
CA GLU A 80 8.69 4.96 11.11
C GLU A 80 10.10 5.52 10.80
N ALA A 81 10.30 6.83 10.91
CA ALA A 81 11.60 7.44 10.70
C ALA A 81 12.66 6.81 11.62
N GLY A 82 13.75 6.33 11.03
CA GLY A 82 14.85 5.73 11.76
C GLY A 82 15.39 4.45 11.13
N SER A 83 16.30 3.81 11.85
CA SER A 83 16.91 2.54 11.43
C SER A 83 15.97 1.36 11.68
N THR A 84 16.22 0.23 11.02
CA THR A 84 15.51 -1.03 11.30
C THR A 84 15.61 -1.44 12.77
N THR A 85 16.76 -1.22 13.42
CA THR A 85 16.97 -1.48 14.85
C THR A 85 16.08 -0.59 15.74
N THR A 86 15.94 0.68 15.38
CA THR A 86 15.01 1.61 16.05
C THR A 86 13.59 1.09 15.92
N GLN A 87 13.18 0.69 14.72
CA GLN A 87 11.81 0.23 14.47
C GLN A 87 11.49 -1.11 15.16
N VAL A 88 12.45 -2.02 15.28
CA VAL A 88 12.30 -3.24 16.10
C VAL A 88 12.07 -2.89 17.58
N THR A 89 12.77 -1.87 18.10
CA THR A 89 12.59 -1.41 19.48
C THR A 89 11.21 -0.79 19.68
N GLU A 90 10.76 0.06 18.76
CA GLU A 90 9.44 0.68 18.84
C GLU A 90 8.30 -0.35 18.66
N PHE A 91 8.48 -1.35 17.81
CA PHE A 91 7.53 -2.46 17.70
C PHE A 91 7.40 -3.21 19.04
N ARG A 92 8.51 -3.53 19.71
CA ARG A 92 8.47 -4.14 21.04
C ARG A 92 7.79 -3.23 22.07
N ASN A 93 8.03 -1.92 22.03
CA ASN A 93 7.35 -0.96 22.89
C ASN A 93 5.84 -0.93 22.65
N LEU A 94 5.39 -0.94 21.40
CA LEU A 94 3.97 -1.04 21.04
C LEU A 94 3.32 -2.27 21.68
N VAL A 95 3.97 -3.42 21.57
CA VAL A 95 3.44 -4.68 22.10
C VAL A 95 3.48 -4.73 23.63
N GLN A 96 4.63 -4.45 24.22
CA GLN A 96 4.91 -4.76 25.63
C GLN A 96 4.58 -3.61 26.59
N ARG A 97 4.65 -2.35 26.12
CA ARG A 97 4.40 -1.17 26.95
C ARG A 97 3.05 -0.53 26.64
N GLN A 98 2.75 -0.34 25.36
CA GLN A 98 1.48 0.26 24.94
C GLN A 98 0.33 -0.76 24.92
N ASN A 99 0.65 -2.05 24.98
CA ASN A 99 -0.31 -3.16 24.98
C ASN A 99 -1.31 -3.05 23.83
N VAL A 100 -0.82 -2.72 22.62
CA VAL A 100 -1.69 -2.70 21.44
C VAL A 100 -2.20 -4.09 21.14
N ASP A 101 -3.44 -4.20 20.69
CA ASP A 101 -4.05 -5.46 20.30
C ASP A 101 -3.45 -5.97 18.99
N LEU A 102 -3.25 -5.06 18.02
CA LEU A 102 -2.69 -5.35 16.69
C LEU A 102 -1.96 -4.12 16.13
N ILE A 103 -1.19 -4.32 15.05
CA ILE A 103 -0.47 -3.27 14.34
C ILE A 103 -0.87 -3.21 12.87
N VAL A 104 -1.04 -2.00 12.35
CA VAL A 104 -1.03 -1.68 10.92
C VAL A 104 0.14 -0.72 10.66
N GLY A 105 1.19 -1.23 10.05
CA GLY A 105 2.41 -0.53 9.62
C GLY A 105 2.84 -1.17 8.30
N TYR A 106 4.04 -1.19 7.78
CA TYR A 106 5.08 -0.18 7.68
C TYR A 106 5.16 0.18 6.19
N VAL A 107 5.84 1.28 5.86
CA VAL A 107 6.09 1.75 4.49
C VAL A 107 7.41 1.20 3.95
N SER A 108 8.48 1.21 4.76
CA SER A 108 9.80 0.74 4.31
C SER A 108 9.87 -0.78 4.22
N SER A 109 10.21 -1.29 3.04
CA SER A 109 10.49 -2.71 2.82
C SER A 109 11.62 -3.26 3.72
N GLY A 110 12.62 -2.43 4.05
CA GLY A 110 13.66 -2.82 4.99
C GLY A 110 13.14 -3.01 6.42
N ASN A 111 12.23 -2.14 6.86
CA ASN A 111 11.59 -2.25 8.17
C ASN A 111 10.65 -3.47 8.20
N CYS A 112 9.82 -3.68 7.17
CA CYS A 112 8.97 -4.87 7.11
C CYS A 112 9.75 -6.18 7.24
N LEU A 113 10.90 -6.31 6.56
CA LEU A 113 11.75 -7.51 6.67
C LEU A 113 12.30 -7.71 8.09
N ALA A 114 12.61 -6.62 8.80
CA ALA A 114 13.07 -6.69 10.18
C ALA A 114 11.93 -6.95 11.19
N ILE A 115 10.73 -6.43 10.93
CA ILE A 115 9.59 -6.52 11.84
C ILE A 115 8.86 -7.86 11.72
N ALA A 116 8.75 -8.44 10.54
CA ALA A 116 8.03 -9.70 10.33
C ALA A 116 8.44 -10.83 11.31
N PRO A 117 9.74 -11.15 11.50
CA PRO A 117 10.13 -12.16 12.49
C PRO A 117 9.84 -11.75 13.94
N VAL A 118 9.88 -10.46 14.27
CA VAL A 118 9.58 -9.96 15.63
C VAL A 118 8.09 -10.03 15.93
N ALA A 119 7.24 -9.72 14.94
CA ALA A 119 5.79 -9.89 15.04
C ALA A 119 5.41 -11.36 15.27
N GLU A 120 6.09 -12.28 14.59
CA GLU A 120 5.92 -13.72 14.77
C GLU A 120 6.37 -14.18 16.17
N GLU A 121 7.56 -13.77 16.61
CA GLU A 121 8.10 -14.06 17.96
C GLU A 121 7.10 -13.63 19.06
N LEU A 122 6.54 -12.42 18.91
CA LEU A 122 5.62 -11.83 19.88
C LEU A 122 4.16 -12.24 19.68
N LYS A 123 3.86 -13.08 18.68
CA LYS A 123 2.50 -13.50 18.30
C LYS A 123 1.53 -12.32 18.14
N LYS A 124 2.06 -11.23 17.58
CA LYS A 124 1.33 -9.98 17.44
C LYS A 124 0.85 -9.82 16.01
N LEU A 125 -0.47 -9.84 15.83
CA LEU A 125 -1.07 -9.60 14.53
C LEU A 125 -0.58 -8.25 13.98
N THR A 126 0.06 -8.32 12.81
CA THR A 126 0.65 -7.18 12.13
C THR A 126 0.25 -7.26 10.66
N ASN A 127 -0.50 -6.27 10.19
CA ASN A 127 -0.82 -6.14 8.77
C ASN A 127 0.04 -5.04 8.14
N PHE A 128 0.86 -5.43 7.17
CA PHE A 128 1.62 -4.50 6.37
C PHE A 128 0.72 -3.77 5.36
N PHE A 129 0.71 -2.44 5.40
CA PHE A 129 -0.17 -1.64 4.56
C PHE A 129 0.52 -1.11 3.31
N ASP A 130 1.85 -0.90 3.26
CA ASP A 130 2.47 -0.27 2.07
C ASP A 130 3.73 -0.96 1.55
N CYS A 131 4.64 -1.41 2.41
CA CYS A 131 5.92 -1.96 1.98
C CYS A 131 5.80 -3.06 0.90
N GLY A 132 6.55 -2.92 -0.20
CA GLY A 132 6.31 -3.71 -1.42
C GLY A 132 7.20 -4.93 -1.66
N THR A 133 8.27 -5.18 -0.89
CA THR A 133 9.19 -6.29 -1.20
C THR A 133 8.47 -7.66 -1.19
N PRO A 134 8.50 -8.45 -2.29
CA PRO A 134 7.86 -9.76 -2.33
C PRO A 134 8.52 -10.77 -1.37
N ARG A 135 9.80 -10.55 -1.02
CA ARG A 135 10.63 -11.43 -0.17
C ARG A 135 9.99 -11.79 1.17
N ILE A 136 9.14 -10.91 1.74
CA ILE A 136 8.43 -11.18 3.01
C ILE A 136 7.72 -12.53 2.98
N PHE A 137 7.02 -12.86 1.89
CA PHE A 137 6.23 -14.08 1.78
C PHE A 137 6.79 -15.10 0.78
N GLU A 138 7.88 -14.77 0.09
CA GLU A 138 8.59 -15.70 -0.79
C GLU A 138 9.73 -16.44 -0.09
N ASP A 139 10.39 -15.78 0.86
CA ASP A 139 11.56 -16.33 1.55
C ASP A 139 11.22 -16.82 2.97
N ALA A 140 10.02 -16.51 3.47
CA ALA A 140 9.54 -16.91 4.79
C ALA A 140 8.02 -17.15 4.79
N SER A 141 7.55 -17.85 5.83
CA SER A 141 6.14 -18.06 6.12
C SER A 141 5.88 -17.61 7.55
N TYR A 142 4.84 -16.82 7.74
CA TYR A 142 4.44 -16.27 9.04
C TYR A 142 3.01 -16.66 9.36
N LYS A 143 2.65 -16.64 10.64
CA LYS A 143 1.28 -16.83 11.11
C LYS A 143 0.60 -15.52 11.46
N TYR A 144 1.34 -14.54 12.00
CA TYR A 144 0.75 -13.27 12.49
C TYR A 144 1.01 -12.07 11.57
N VAL A 145 1.70 -12.28 10.44
CA VAL A 145 2.08 -11.22 9.51
C VAL A 145 1.28 -11.35 8.23
N PHE A 146 0.66 -10.26 7.80
CA PHE A 146 -0.13 -10.15 6.58
C PHE A 146 0.30 -8.92 5.80
N ARG A 147 0.00 -8.85 4.50
CA ARG A 147 0.07 -7.62 3.71
C ARG A 147 -1.16 -7.51 2.83
N THR A 148 -1.96 -6.48 3.06
CA THR A 148 -3.17 -6.19 2.27
C THR A 148 -2.91 -5.29 1.07
N SER A 149 -1.65 -4.99 0.75
CA SER A 149 -1.27 -4.09 -0.34
C SER A 149 -0.38 -4.75 -1.39
N PRO A 150 -0.21 -4.12 -2.56
CA PRO A 150 0.56 -4.70 -3.63
C PRO A 150 2.07 -4.83 -3.41
N THR A 151 2.70 -5.65 -4.24
CA THR A 151 4.15 -5.90 -4.24
C THR A 151 4.88 -5.14 -5.35
N ALA A 152 6.20 -5.02 -5.21
CA ALA A 152 7.08 -4.53 -6.27
C ALA A 152 6.93 -5.33 -7.56
N THR A 153 6.68 -6.63 -7.47
CA THR A 153 6.42 -7.50 -8.63
C THR A 153 5.20 -7.07 -9.41
N MET A 154 4.08 -6.81 -8.71
CA MET A 154 2.86 -6.32 -9.36
C MET A 154 3.11 -5.01 -10.10
N ASP A 155 3.77 -4.08 -9.43
CA ASP A 155 4.09 -2.77 -9.99
C ASP A 155 5.01 -2.92 -11.21
N SER A 156 6.11 -3.65 -11.08
CA SER A 156 7.12 -3.79 -12.14
C SER A 156 6.65 -4.60 -13.34
N VAL A 157 5.86 -5.67 -13.14
CA VAL A 157 5.28 -6.43 -14.25
C VAL A 157 4.21 -5.61 -14.96
N GLY A 158 3.35 -4.89 -14.22
CA GLY A 158 2.38 -3.96 -14.81
C GLY A 158 3.06 -2.85 -15.62
N ALA A 159 4.17 -2.30 -15.11
CA ALA A 159 4.99 -1.32 -15.81
C ALA A 159 5.58 -1.88 -17.12
N ALA A 160 6.12 -3.10 -17.10
CA ALA A 160 6.67 -3.76 -18.28
C ALA A 160 5.59 -4.05 -19.34
N LEU A 161 4.40 -4.49 -18.93
CA LEU A 161 3.24 -4.66 -19.81
C LEU A 161 2.81 -3.33 -20.43
N TYR A 162 2.77 -2.24 -19.65
CA TYR A 162 2.49 -0.91 -20.18
C TYR A 162 3.50 -0.46 -21.21
N VAL A 163 4.79 -0.66 -20.95
CA VAL A 163 5.85 -0.34 -21.92
C VAL A 163 5.64 -1.10 -23.23
N LYS A 164 5.42 -2.42 -23.15
CA LYS A 164 5.15 -3.26 -24.33
C LYS A 164 3.97 -2.73 -25.13
N ASP A 165 2.87 -2.37 -24.46
CA ASP A 165 1.64 -1.99 -25.13
C ASP A 165 1.62 -0.53 -25.60
N ALA A 166 2.40 0.36 -24.97
CA ALA A 166 2.40 1.81 -25.26
C ALA A 166 3.58 2.27 -26.12
N LYS A 167 4.68 1.50 -26.18
CA LYS A 167 5.88 1.82 -26.96
C LYS A 167 6.34 0.59 -27.74
N PRO A 168 5.68 0.24 -28.87
CA PRO A 168 6.14 -0.85 -29.72
C PRO A 168 7.56 -0.57 -30.25
N GLY A 169 8.38 -1.60 -30.38
CA GLY A 169 9.73 -1.48 -30.93
C GLY A 169 10.79 -0.99 -29.94
N VAL A 170 10.54 -1.06 -28.62
CA VAL A 170 11.57 -0.88 -27.59
C VAL A 170 12.76 -1.80 -27.85
N LYS A 171 13.96 -1.24 -27.82
CA LYS A 171 15.23 -1.96 -27.99
C LYS A 171 16.09 -1.90 -26.73
N SER A 172 15.89 -0.90 -25.89
CA SER A 172 16.75 -0.66 -24.73
C SER A 172 16.00 -0.13 -23.51
N ILE A 173 16.41 -0.59 -22.33
CA ILE A 173 15.89 -0.15 -21.03
C ILE A 173 17.04 0.30 -20.11
N ALA A 174 16.73 1.17 -19.16
CA ALA A 174 17.61 1.51 -18.05
C ALA A 174 16.83 1.70 -16.75
N GLY A 175 17.54 1.63 -15.63
CA GLY A 175 16.97 1.79 -14.29
C GLY A 175 17.60 2.93 -13.50
N LEU A 176 16.80 3.58 -12.66
CA LEU A 176 17.25 4.45 -11.57
C LEU A 176 16.37 4.22 -10.34
N ASN A 177 16.87 3.45 -9.38
CA ASN A 177 16.08 2.95 -8.24
C ASN A 177 16.88 3.05 -6.94
N GLN A 178 16.21 3.14 -5.79
CA GLN A 178 16.89 3.28 -4.50
C GLN A 178 17.60 1.98 -4.12
N ASN A 179 18.84 2.06 -3.63
CA ASN A 179 19.63 0.88 -3.30
C ASN A 179 19.26 0.24 -1.96
N TYR A 180 18.10 -0.39 -1.91
CA TYR A 180 17.63 -1.27 -0.84
C TYR A 180 16.56 -2.23 -1.39
N ALA A 181 15.99 -3.08 -0.54
CA ALA A 181 15.06 -4.15 -0.95
C ALA A 181 14.03 -3.72 -2.01
N TRP A 182 13.28 -2.63 -1.78
CA TRP A 182 12.27 -2.13 -2.72
C TRP A 182 12.82 -1.81 -4.11
N GLY A 183 13.88 -0.99 -4.20
CA GLY A 183 14.41 -0.56 -5.50
C GLY A 183 15.13 -1.69 -6.25
N GLN A 184 15.78 -2.59 -5.51
CA GLN A 184 16.40 -3.79 -6.08
C GLN A 184 15.35 -4.75 -6.64
N ASP A 185 14.29 -5.04 -5.88
CA ASP A 185 13.20 -5.92 -6.32
C ASP A 185 12.43 -5.30 -7.49
N SER A 186 12.10 -4.00 -7.41
CA SER A 186 11.40 -3.30 -8.50
C SER A 186 12.18 -3.37 -9.81
N TRP A 187 13.49 -3.08 -9.76
CA TRP A 187 14.33 -3.17 -10.96
C TRP A 187 14.46 -4.62 -11.45
N GLY A 188 14.71 -5.56 -10.55
CA GLY A 188 14.87 -6.97 -10.90
C GLY A 188 13.65 -7.53 -11.61
N ASP A 189 12.46 -7.29 -11.06
CA ASP A 189 11.20 -7.76 -11.64
C ASP A 189 10.90 -7.07 -12.98
N PHE A 190 11.16 -5.77 -13.10
CA PHE A 190 10.95 -5.02 -14.34
C PHE A 190 11.90 -5.50 -15.45
N GLU A 191 13.19 -5.65 -15.13
CA GLU A 191 14.22 -6.12 -16.05
C GLU A 191 13.89 -7.53 -16.56
N LEU A 192 13.54 -8.45 -15.66
CA LEU A 192 13.15 -9.81 -16.02
C LEU A 192 11.90 -9.81 -16.91
N ALA A 193 10.88 -9.04 -16.54
CA ALA A 193 9.64 -8.97 -17.31
C ALA A 193 9.87 -8.41 -18.70
N MET A 194 10.67 -7.34 -18.84
CA MET A 194 11.03 -6.76 -20.13
C MET A 194 11.81 -7.73 -21.01
N LYS A 195 12.75 -8.51 -20.46
CA LYS A 195 13.50 -9.53 -21.23
C LYS A 195 12.60 -10.62 -21.81
N VAL A 196 11.54 -10.97 -21.09
CA VAL A 196 10.55 -11.97 -21.54
C VAL A 196 9.58 -11.36 -22.56
N LEU A 197 9.10 -10.14 -22.32
CA LEU A 197 8.10 -9.47 -23.15
C LEU A 197 8.68 -8.89 -24.45
N VAL A 198 9.95 -8.49 -24.43
CA VAL A 198 10.70 -7.91 -25.55
C VAL A 198 12.01 -8.67 -25.71
N PRO A 199 12.00 -9.78 -26.47
CA PRO A 199 13.20 -10.56 -26.73
C PRO A 199 14.33 -9.69 -27.29
N ASN A 200 15.54 -9.87 -26.76
CA ASN A 200 16.74 -9.10 -27.12
C ASN A 200 16.76 -7.63 -26.67
N VAL A 201 15.90 -7.22 -25.74
CA VAL A 201 16.02 -5.88 -25.14
C VAL A 201 17.37 -5.72 -24.43
N GLU A 202 18.07 -4.63 -24.75
CA GLU A 202 19.36 -4.28 -24.16
C GLU A 202 19.17 -3.53 -22.85
N VAL A 203 19.86 -3.94 -21.79
CA VAL A 203 19.94 -3.16 -20.55
C VAL A 203 21.12 -2.20 -20.65
N LYS A 204 20.86 -0.90 -20.82
CA LYS A 204 21.92 0.12 -20.95
C LYS A 204 22.66 0.35 -19.64
N THR A 205 21.90 0.52 -18.55
CA THR A 205 22.46 0.73 -17.22
C THR A 205 21.39 0.54 -16.13
N SER A 206 21.82 0.22 -14.92
CA SER A 206 21.01 0.25 -13.70
C SER A 206 21.74 1.09 -12.66
N GLN A 207 21.18 2.26 -12.36
CA GLN A 207 21.69 3.19 -11.37
C GLN A 207 20.98 2.91 -10.04
N MET A 208 21.78 2.68 -8.99
CA MET A 208 21.30 2.32 -7.65
C MET A 208 21.94 3.23 -6.59
N PRO A 209 21.60 4.53 -6.55
CA PRO A 209 22.09 5.42 -5.51
C PRO A 209 21.51 5.04 -4.14
N LYS A 210 22.18 5.50 -3.08
CA LYS A 210 21.69 5.33 -1.71
C LYS A 210 20.32 6.01 -1.55
N LEU A 211 19.45 5.39 -0.77
CA LEU A 211 18.17 5.98 -0.33
C LEU A 211 18.42 7.36 0.30
N PHE A 212 17.61 8.36 -0.06
CA PHE A 212 17.71 9.75 0.42
C PHE A 212 19.02 10.46 0.05
N ALA A 213 19.60 10.12 -1.12
CA ALA A 213 20.77 10.82 -1.64
C ALA A 213 20.48 12.29 -2.01
N GLY A 214 19.25 12.61 -2.46
CA GLY A 214 18.80 13.97 -2.77
C GLY A 214 19.43 14.64 -4.00
N GLN A 215 20.52 14.10 -4.55
CA GLN A 215 21.22 14.60 -5.74
C GLN A 215 21.57 13.42 -6.66
N TYR A 216 21.17 13.51 -7.93
CA TYR A 216 21.26 12.41 -8.90
C TYR A 216 22.01 12.79 -10.18
N ASN A 217 22.93 13.75 -10.09
CA ASN A 217 23.56 14.34 -11.27
C ASN A 217 24.32 13.31 -12.12
N ALA A 218 25.06 12.40 -11.48
CA ALA A 218 25.84 11.37 -12.14
C ALA A 218 24.93 10.32 -12.80
N GLU A 219 23.92 9.86 -12.07
CA GLU A 219 22.92 8.89 -12.53
C GLU A 219 22.15 9.44 -13.74
N ILE A 220 21.68 10.69 -13.66
CA ILE A 220 20.98 11.36 -14.77
C ILE A 220 21.91 11.53 -15.98
N SER A 221 23.20 11.86 -15.77
CA SER A 221 24.18 11.96 -16.87
C SER A 221 24.41 10.61 -17.55
N ALA A 222 24.49 9.51 -16.78
CA ALA A 222 24.63 8.17 -17.32
C ALA A 222 23.41 7.78 -18.18
N LEU A 223 22.19 8.09 -17.72
CA LEU A 223 20.96 7.83 -18.47
C LEU A 223 20.86 8.67 -19.74
N LEU A 224 21.20 9.97 -19.68
CA LEU A 224 21.22 10.84 -20.86
C LEU A 224 22.20 10.32 -21.93
N SER A 225 23.39 9.90 -21.50
CA SER A 225 24.44 9.40 -22.39
C SER A 225 24.10 8.05 -23.00
N GLY A 226 23.48 7.16 -22.22
CA GLY A 226 23.07 5.83 -22.65
C GLY A 226 21.90 5.81 -23.63
N LYS A 227 21.10 6.89 -23.68
CA LYS A 227 19.92 7.06 -24.55
C LYS A 227 19.01 5.82 -24.58
N PRO A 228 18.59 5.29 -23.43
CA PRO A 228 17.68 4.15 -23.41
C PRO A 228 16.31 4.55 -23.98
N ASP A 229 15.58 3.60 -24.57
CA ASP A 229 14.21 3.87 -25.04
C ASP A 229 13.26 4.10 -23.85
N VAL A 230 13.53 3.41 -22.73
CA VAL A 230 12.70 3.40 -21.53
C VAL A 230 13.57 3.51 -20.28
N ILE A 231 13.11 4.32 -19.32
CA ILE A 231 13.71 4.42 -17.98
C ILE A 231 12.67 3.99 -16.96
N HIS A 232 12.99 2.96 -16.19
CA HIS A 232 12.20 2.56 -15.03
C HIS A 232 12.75 3.20 -13.75
N SER A 233 11.87 3.80 -12.96
CA SER A 233 12.18 4.21 -11.60
C SER A 233 11.06 3.86 -10.65
N SER A 234 11.45 3.25 -9.53
CA SER A 234 10.60 3.09 -8.35
C SER A 234 10.97 4.05 -7.22
N PHE A 235 11.73 5.11 -7.51
CA PHE A 235 11.99 6.17 -6.55
C PHE A 235 10.68 6.67 -5.95
N TRP A 236 10.65 6.83 -4.65
CA TRP A 236 9.54 7.45 -3.95
C TRP A 236 10.05 8.63 -3.13
N ASP A 237 9.12 9.46 -2.66
CA ASP A 237 9.40 10.54 -1.70
C ASP A 237 10.36 11.61 -2.27
N GLY A 238 11.22 12.22 -1.45
CA GLY A 238 12.16 13.27 -1.85
C GLY A 238 13.10 12.83 -2.97
N ASP A 239 13.38 11.53 -3.10
CA ASP A 239 14.18 11.00 -4.19
C ASP A 239 13.42 11.10 -5.53
N LEU A 240 12.12 10.80 -5.54
CA LEU A 240 11.24 10.99 -6.70
C LEU A 240 11.10 12.47 -7.05
N GLU A 241 10.85 13.32 -6.05
CA GLU A 241 10.72 14.77 -6.26
C GLU A 241 12.01 15.34 -6.85
N ALA A 242 13.17 14.96 -6.29
CA ALA A 242 14.48 15.37 -6.79
C ALA A 242 14.76 14.83 -8.20
N LEU A 243 14.39 13.59 -8.52
CA LEU A 243 14.49 13.07 -9.88
C LEU A 243 13.69 13.91 -10.88
N ILE A 244 12.43 14.22 -10.58
CA ILE A 244 11.57 15.04 -11.45
C ILE A 244 12.20 16.42 -11.65
N LEU A 245 12.59 17.09 -10.56
CA LEU A 245 13.12 18.45 -10.59
C LEU A 245 14.51 18.56 -11.24
N GLN A 246 15.34 17.51 -11.16
CA GLN A 246 16.69 17.51 -11.75
C GLN A 246 16.70 16.98 -13.19
N ALA A 247 15.95 15.92 -13.49
CA ALA A 247 15.99 15.26 -14.79
C ALA A 247 15.05 15.89 -15.82
N GLY A 248 13.93 16.47 -15.38
CA GLY A 248 12.97 17.15 -16.24
C GLY A 248 13.61 18.30 -17.03
N PRO A 249 14.23 19.31 -16.38
CA PRO A 249 14.90 20.41 -17.06
C PRO A 249 16.06 20.00 -17.96
N ARG A 250 16.69 18.85 -17.67
CA ARG A 250 17.77 18.26 -18.48
C ARG A 250 17.27 17.46 -19.68
N GLY A 251 15.95 17.36 -19.88
CA GLY A 251 15.34 16.71 -21.03
C GLY A 251 15.29 15.18 -20.97
N LEU A 252 15.65 14.56 -19.84
CA LEU A 252 15.75 13.09 -19.73
C LEU A 252 14.41 12.40 -20.04
N MET A 253 13.34 12.89 -19.42
CA MET A 253 11.98 12.33 -19.57
C MET A 253 11.33 12.67 -20.92
N LYS A 254 11.93 13.58 -21.70
CA LYS A 254 11.55 13.83 -23.10
C LYS A 254 12.34 12.93 -24.06
N GLN A 255 13.60 12.64 -23.74
CA GLN A 255 14.47 11.77 -24.53
C GLN A 255 14.02 10.30 -24.45
N SER A 256 13.64 9.84 -23.26
CA SER A 256 13.31 8.44 -22.97
C SER A 256 11.91 8.36 -22.40
N LEU A 257 11.17 7.27 -22.68
CA LEU A 257 9.91 7.03 -21.97
C LEU A 257 10.22 6.71 -20.52
N THR A 258 9.94 7.63 -19.60
CA THR A 258 10.16 7.41 -18.17
C THR A 258 8.89 6.86 -17.52
N ILE A 259 9.01 5.70 -16.87
CA ILE A 259 7.95 5.10 -16.07
C ILE A 259 8.31 5.19 -14.58
N LEU A 260 7.44 5.88 -13.83
CA LEU A 260 7.56 6.13 -12.40
C LEU A 260 6.48 5.30 -11.70
N THR A 261 6.82 4.14 -11.13
CA THR A 261 5.82 3.20 -10.57
C THR A 261 5.08 3.75 -9.35
N THR A 262 5.69 4.72 -8.70
CA THR A 262 5.25 5.48 -7.52
C THR A 262 4.91 6.94 -7.85
N GLY A 263 4.84 7.27 -9.15
CA GLY A 263 4.79 8.65 -9.64
C GLY A 263 3.59 9.47 -9.18
N GLU A 264 2.49 8.81 -8.80
CA GLU A 264 1.27 9.47 -8.35
C GLU A 264 1.48 10.41 -7.15
N THR A 265 2.37 10.09 -6.21
CA THR A 265 2.59 10.97 -5.04
C THR A 265 3.13 12.36 -5.43
N ALA A 266 3.75 12.49 -6.60
CA ALA A 266 4.23 13.76 -7.14
C ALA A 266 3.17 14.48 -8.01
N MET A 267 2.08 13.81 -8.41
CA MET A 267 1.12 14.32 -9.39
C MET A 267 0.49 15.65 -8.97
N HIS A 268 0.08 15.76 -7.71
CA HIS A 268 -0.61 16.94 -7.20
C HIS A 268 0.33 18.09 -6.84
N LYS A 269 1.56 17.77 -6.38
CA LYS A 269 2.54 18.76 -5.91
C LYS A 269 3.45 19.26 -7.02
N LEU A 270 3.85 18.39 -7.94
CA LEU A 270 4.83 18.63 -9.00
C LEU A 270 4.24 18.49 -10.40
N GLY A 271 2.91 18.51 -10.53
CA GLY A 271 2.22 18.30 -11.81
C GLY A 271 2.79 19.12 -12.98
N PRO A 272 2.93 20.45 -12.86
CA PRO A 272 3.52 21.28 -13.92
C PRO A 272 4.98 20.96 -14.28
N GLN A 273 5.72 20.32 -13.37
CA GLN A 273 7.12 19.94 -13.54
C GLN A 273 7.31 18.55 -14.16
N ILE A 274 6.26 17.72 -14.20
CA ILE A 274 6.29 16.39 -14.81
C ILE A 274 6.00 16.55 -16.31
N PRO A 275 6.95 16.22 -17.22
CA PRO A 275 6.73 16.37 -18.66
C PRO A 275 5.58 15.50 -19.17
N ASP A 276 4.83 16.02 -20.15
CA ASP A 276 3.83 15.24 -20.91
C ASP A 276 4.46 13.96 -21.48
N GLY A 277 3.71 12.86 -21.42
CA GLY A 277 4.15 11.54 -21.88
C GLY A 277 4.93 10.73 -20.85
N THR A 278 5.25 11.29 -19.68
CA THR A 278 5.77 10.50 -18.54
C THR A 278 4.71 9.50 -18.08
N VAL A 279 5.08 8.27 -17.76
CA VAL A 279 4.14 7.26 -17.28
C VAL A 279 4.14 7.22 -15.76
N LEU A 280 2.98 7.35 -15.13
CA LEU A 280 2.84 7.28 -13.67
C LEU A 280 2.06 6.02 -13.27
N GLY A 281 2.57 5.30 -12.27
CA GLY A 281 1.81 4.33 -11.48
C GLY A 281 1.34 4.94 -10.17
N ALA A 282 0.33 4.30 -9.56
CA ALA A 282 -0.15 4.61 -8.21
C ALA A 282 -0.13 3.36 -7.32
N ARG A 283 0.85 2.47 -7.54
CA ARG A 283 1.01 1.20 -6.82
C ARG A 283 -0.30 0.41 -6.64
N GLY A 284 -1.00 0.13 -7.74
CA GLY A 284 -2.32 -0.49 -7.75
C GLY A 284 -3.42 0.43 -8.30
N PRO A 285 -4.71 0.08 -8.11
CA PRO A 285 -5.86 0.81 -8.61
C PRO A 285 -6.26 1.91 -7.62
N PHE A 286 -5.32 2.80 -7.29
CA PHE A 286 -5.51 3.83 -6.26
C PHE A 286 -5.45 5.25 -6.84
N GLY A 287 -5.88 6.23 -6.05
CA GLY A 287 -5.86 7.65 -6.43
C GLY A 287 -6.57 7.90 -7.76
N PRO A 288 -5.88 8.40 -8.80
CA PRO A 288 -6.47 8.65 -10.11
C PRO A 288 -6.93 7.38 -10.84
N TYR A 289 -6.51 6.20 -10.39
CA TYR A 289 -6.93 4.90 -10.92
C TYR A 289 -7.99 4.21 -10.07
N ALA A 290 -8.46 4.83 -8.98
CA ALA A 290 -9.47 4.22 -8.12
C ALA A 290 -10.82 4.04 -8.86
N PRO A 291 -11.49 2.88 -8.72
CA PRO A 291 -12.77 2.63 -9.36
C PRO A 291 -13.88 3.48 -8.75
N SER A 292 -14.96 3.72 -9.50
CA SER A 292 -16.15 4.38 -8.95
C SER A 292 -17.02 3.38 -8.18
N ASN A 293 -16.63 3.03 -6.95
CA ASN A 293 -17.39 2.18 -6.05
C ASN A 293 -17.85 2.96 -4.78
N PRO A 294 -18.78 2.42 -3.97
CA PRO A 294 -19.25 3.11 -2.76
C PRO A 294 -18.13 3.43 -1.77
N TYR A 295 -17.14 2.56 -1.63
CA TYR A 295 -16.03 2.71 -0.70
C TYR A 295 -15.08 3.84 -1.11
N ASN A 296 -14.77 3.95 -2.41
CA ASN A 296 -13.99 5.04 -2.95
C ASN A 296 -14.72 6.36 -2.78
N LYS A 297 -16.01 6.43 -3.15
CA LYS A 297 -16.81 7.66 -3.00
C LYS A 297 -16.85 8.14 -1.55
N TRP A 298 -17.02 7.22 -0.59
CA TRP A 298 -16.96 7.51 0.83
C TRP A 298 -15.57 7.98 1.27
N PHE A 299 -14.54 7.21 0.96
CA PHE A 299 -13.18 7.49 1.40
C PHE A 299 -12.64 8.77 0.79
N HIS A 300 -12.66 8.89 -0.55
CA HIS A 300 -12.20 10.07 -1.28
C HIS A 300 -12.96 11.32 -0.84
N GLY A 301 -14.30 11.28 -0.86
CA GLY A 301 -15.13 12.43 -0.51
C GLY A 301 -14.91 12.89 0.92
N GLY A 302 -14.88 11.96 1.89
CA GLY A 302 -14.65 12.28 3.30
C GLY A 302 -13.22 12.76 3.57
N PHE A 303 -12.22 12.14 2.96
CA PHE A 303 -10.82 12.53 3.08
C PHE A 303 -10.59 13.95 2.54
N VAL A 304 -11.08 14.25 1.32
CA VAL A 304 -10.97 15.59 0.72
C VAL A 304 -11.72 16.62 1.56
N ALA A 305 -12.93 16.28 2.05
CA ALA A 305 -13.70 17.18 2.89
C ALA A 305 -12.96 17.54 4.19
N LYS A 306 -12.29 16.58 4.81
CA LYS A 306 -11.59 16.76 6.09
C LYS A 306 -10.21 17.42 5.92
N TYR A 307 -9.37 16.92 5.01
CA TYR A 307 -7.97 17.29 4.90
C TYR A 307 -7.66 18.30 3.79
N LYS A 308 -8.64 18.65 2.95
CA LYS A 308 -8.50 19.62 1.85
C LYS A 308 -7.40 19.27 0.84
N GLY A 309 -7.07 17.98 0.73
CA GLY A 309 -6.08 17.43 -0.20
C GLY A 309 -6.56 16.09 -0.76
N GLU A 310 -6.01 15.72 -1.91
CA GLU A 310 -6.31 14.45 -2.56
C GLU A 310 -5.64 13.29 -1.80
N PRO A 311 -6.35 12.16 -1.57
CA PRO A 311 -5.72 10.96 -1.03
C PRO A 311 -4.82 10.34 -2.11
N ASN A 312 -3.58 10.03 -1.73
CA ASN A 312 -2.63 9.30 -2.57
C ASN A 312 -2.69 7.80 -2.29
N TYR A 313 -1.95 6.98 -3.04
CA TYR A 313 -2.03 5.53 -2.87
C TYR A 313 -1.69 5.04 -1.45
N ALA A 314 -0.80 5.72 -0.71
CA ALA A 314 -0.51 5.34 0.67
C ALA A 314 -1.73 5.54 1.59
N SER A 315 -2.50 6.61 1.36
CA SER A 315 -3.80 6.83 2.01
C SER A 315 -4.80 5.72 1.69
N TYR A 316 -4.93 5.33 0.42
CA TYR A 316 -5.84 4.24 0.02
C TYR A 316 -5.44 2.90 0.63
N GLN A 317 -4.15 2.58 0.60
CA GLN A 317 -3.64 1.32 1.12
C GLN A 317 -3.79 1.21 2.65
N MET A 318 -3.60 2.31 3.39
CA MET A 318 -3.89 2.38 4.82
C MET A 318 -5.38 2.13 5.11
N ALA A 319 -6.27 2.80 4.38
CA ALA A 319 -7.71 2.61 4.53
C ALA A 319 -8.10 1.14 4.26
N GLN A 320 -7.59 0.58 3.17
CA GLN A 320 -7.80 -0.81 2.80
C GLN A 320 -7.30 -1.81 3.86
N ALA A 321 -6.14 -1.54 4.46
CA ALA A 321 -5.57 -2.36 5.52
C ALA A 321 -6.47 -2.41 6.76
N ILE A 322 -6.94 -1.25 7.23
CA ILE A 322 -7.82 -1.17 8.40
C ILE A 322 -9.15 -1.87 8.13
N LEU A 323 -9.73 -1.69 6.94
CA LEU A 323 -10.98 -2.35 6.55
C LEU A 323 -10.83 -3.88 6.43
N GLY A 324 -9.72 -4.38 5.87
CA GLY A 324 -9.44 -5.81 5.81
C GLY A 324 -9.32 -6.45 7.19
N VAL A 325 -8.54 -5.83 8.09
CA VAL A 325 -8.38 -6.29 9.47
C VAL A 325 -9.70 -6.25 10.24
N LYS A 326 -10.54 -5.22 10.02
CA LYS A 326 -11.88 -5.16 10.61
C LYS A 326 -12.73 -6.38 10.27
N LEU A 327 -12.80 -6.77 8.99
CA LEU A 327 -13.62 -7.91 8.58
C LEU A 327 -13.14 -9.21 9.20
N ALA A 328 -11.82 -9.42 9.23
CA ALA A 328 -11.25 -10.59 9.88
C ALA A 328 -11.52 -10.58 11.39
N TRP A 329 -11.41 -9.43 12.05
CA TRP A 329 -11.74 -9.28 13.45
C TRP A 329 -13.19 -9.65 13.74
N GLU A 330 -14.13 -9.15 12.93
CA GLU A 330 -15.56 -9.40 13.12
C GLU A 330 -15.93 -10.86 12.83
N LYS A 331 -15.34 -11.47 11.80
CA LYS A 331 -15.47 -12.90 11.51
C LYS A 331 -14.92 -13.78 12.64
N ALA A 332 -13.77 -13.40 13.20
CA ALA A 332 -13.15 -14.09 14.33
C ALA A 332 -13.99 -13.93 15.62
N GLN A 333 -14.51 -12.73 15.87
CA GLN A 333 -15.39 -12.43 17.01
C GLN A 333 -16.68 -13.26 16.94
N GLU A 334 -17.31 -13.35 15.76
CA GLU A 334 -18.50 -14.17 15.54
C GLU A 334 -18.21 -15.65 15.85
N SER A 335 -17.11 -16.18 15.32
CA SER A 335 -16.65 -17.55 15.59
C SER A 335 -16.32 -17.80 17.06
N ALA A 336 -15.93 -16.76 17.80
CA ALA A 336 -15.66 -16.80 19.23
C ALA A 336 -16.91 -16.56 20.11
N GLY A 337 -18.12 -16.58 19.53
CA GLY A 337 -19.38 -16.38 20.26
C GLY A 337 -19.57 -14.95 20.76
N GLY A 338 -19.07 -13.95 20.01
CA GLY A 338 -19.19 -12.53 20.33
C GLY A 338 -18.10 -11.97 21.26
N LYS A 339 -17.16 -12.81 21.72
CA LYS A 339 -16.03 -12.40 22.58
C LYS A 339 -14.92 -11.74 21.78
N LYS A 340 -14.13 -10.88 22.43
CA LYS A 340 -12.90 -10.31 21.84
C LYS A 340 -12.01 -11.46 21.32
N PRO A 341 -11.70 -11.51 20.00
CA PRO A 341 -10.92 -12.59 19.43
C PRO A 341 -9.44 -12.47 19.80
N THR A 342 -8.72 -13.59 19.81
CA THR A 342 -7.25 -13.59 19.92
C THR A 342 -6.60 -13.26 18.57
N ASN A 343 -5.33 -12.85 18.58
CA ASN A 343 -4.58 -12.60 17.36
C ASN A 343 -4.53 -13.82 16.42
N GLU A 344 -4.45 -15.03 16.98
CA GLU A 344 -4.51 -16.27 16.21
C GLU A 344 -5.84 -16.43 15.47
N GLN A 345 -6.96 -16.08 16.11
CA GLN A 345 -8.28 -16.19 15.51
C GLN A 345 -8.47 -15.14 14.40
N VAL A 346 -7.99 -13.91 14.62
CA VAL A 346 -8.03 -12.86 13.60
C VAL A 346 -7.11 -13.18 12.43
N ALA A 347 -5.91 -13.72 12.68
CA ALA A 347 -4.99 -14.18 11.64
C ALA A 347 -5.64 -15.26 10.76
N ALA A 348 -6.21 -16.30 11.38
CA ALA A 348 -6.93 -17.35 10.64
C ALA A 348 -8.14 -16.81 9.84
N ALA A 349 -8.75 -15.71 10.29
CA ALA A 349 -9.85 -15.06 9.58
C ALA A 349 -9.38 -14.17 8.41
N LEU A 350 -8.13 -13.67 8.44
CA LEU A 350 -7.49 -12.93 7.35
C LEU A 350 -6.99 -13.86 6.23
N GLU A 351 -6.56 -15.08 6.56
CA GLU A 351 -6.15 -16.08 5.58
C GLU A 351 -7.23 -16.25 4.50
N HIS A 352 -6.84 -16.04 3.25
CA HIS A 352 -7.72 -16.16 2.08
C HIS A 352 -8.95 -15.25 2.09
N LEU A 353 -8.93 -14.17 2.89
CA LEU A 353 -9.99 -13.17 2.89
C LEU A 353 -10.11 -12.48 1.53
N ASN A 354 -11.35 -12.30 1.08
CA ASN A 354 -11.69 -11.49 -0.09
C ASN A 354 -12.63 -10.37 0.34
N TYR A 355 -12.34 -9.15 -0.08
CA TYR A 355 -13.17 -7.99 0.27
C TYR A 355 -13.04 -6.86 -0.76
N GLU A 356 -13.94 -5.89 -0.69
CA GLU A 356 -13.92 -4.69 -1.52
C GLU A 356 -13.43 -3.49 -0.72
N GLY A 357 -12.35 -2.85 -1.19
CA GLY A 357 -11.81 -1.63 -0.61
C GLY A 357 -12.07 -0.38 -1.46
N PRO A 358 -11.57 0.79 -1.02
CA PRO A 358 -11.59 2.01 -1.83
C PRO A 358 -10.84 1.88 -3.16
N GLY A 359 -9.85 0.99 -3.27
CA GLY A 359 -9.18 0.66 -4.53
C GLY A 359 -9.90 -0.40 -5.37
N GLY A 360 -10.95 -1.04 -4.85
CA GLY A 360 -11.63 -2.17 -5.50
C GLY A 360 -11.33 -3.51 -4.82
N PRO A 361 -11.46 -4.64 -5.55
CA PRO A 361 -11.32 -5.97 -4.99
C PRO A 361 -9.92 -6.24 -4.43
N VAL A 362 -9.86 -6.84 -3.24
CA VAL A 362 -8.65 -7.31 -2.56
C VAL A 362 -8.80 -8.81 -2.33
N LYS A 363 -7.85 -9.59 -2.83
CA LYS A 363 -7.85 -11.06 -2.70
C LYS A 363 -6.59 -11.51 -1.99
N MET A 364 -6.70 -12.01 -0.76
CA MET A 364 -5.58 -12.60 -0.04
C MET A 364 -5.24 -13.96 -0.67
N ALA A 365 -4.28 -14.00 -1.59
CA ALA A 365 -4.10 -15.15 -2.48
C ALA A 365 -2.74 -15.84 -2.35
N ILE A 366 -1.69 -15.08 -2.00
CA ILE A 366 -0.31 -15.57 -2.01
C ILE A 366 0.19 -15.76 -0.58
N GLY A 367 1.17 -16.65 -0.39
CA GLY A 367 1.80 -16.92 0.90
C GLY A 367 0.81 -17.52 1.89
N LYS A 368 0.04 -18.52 1.46
CA LYS A 368 -1.08 -19.14 2.20
C LYS A 368 -2.21 -18.17 2.52
N GLY A 369 -2.41 -17.18 1.65
CA GLY A 369 -3.41 -16.13 1.87
C GLY A 369 -2.96 -15.04 2.84
N HIS A 370 -1.65 -14.82 2.99
CA HIS A 370 -1.10 -13.72 3.78
C HIS A 370 -0.75 -12.48 2.95
N GLN A 371 -0.71 -12.61 1.62
CA GLN A 371 -0.44 -11.54 0.67
C GLN A 371 -1.65 -11.29 -0.24
N ALA A 372 -2.10 -10.03 -0.27
CA ALA A 372 -3.10 -9.58 -1.23
C ALA A 372 -2.58 -9.53 -2.67
N ILE A 373 -3.44 -9.86 -3.63
CA ILE A 373 -3.27 -9.52 -5.03
C ILE A 373 -4.40 -8.57 -5.46
N MET A 374 -4.07 -7.68 -6.39
CA MET A 374 -4.97 -6.69 -6.98
C MET A 374 -4.59 -6.46 -8.44
N GLU A 375 -5.49 -5.84 -9.21
CA GLU A 375 -5.11 -5.27 -10.51
C GLU A 375 -4.16 -4.08 -10.33
N THR A 376 -3.54 -3.62 -11.42
CA THR A 376 -2.77 -2.36 -11.42
C THR A 376 -3.04 -1.55 -12.68
N ALA A 377 -2.72 -0.26 -12.63
CA ALA A 377 -2.97 0.66 -13.73
C ALA A 377 -1.81 1.64 -13.94
N TYR A 378 -1.60 1.98 -15.20
CA TYR A 378 -0.61 2.96 -15.65
C TYR A 378 -1.23 3.87 -16.70
N GLY A 379 -0.77 5.11 -16.75
CA GLY A 379 -1.22 6.12 -17.69
C GLY A 379 -0.12 7.15 -17.95
N THR A 380 -0.19 7.78 -19.12
CA THR A 380 0.71 8.87 -19.50
C THR A 380 0.18 10.21 -19.02
N THR A 381 1.08 11.09 -18.56
CA THR A 381 0.77 12.45 -18.18
C THR A 381 0.41 13.31 -19.38
N LYS A 382 -0.55 14.22 -19.17
CA LYS A 382 -0.86 15.32 -20.07
C LYS A 382 -1.32 16.53 -19.24
N LEU A 383 -0.72 17.68 -19.45
CA LEU A 383 -1.18 18.92 -18.82
C LEU A 383 -2.45 19.42 -19.54
N VAL A 384 -3.57 19.44 -18.82
CA VAL A 384 -4.86 19.94 -19.33
C VAL A 384 -5.30 21.10 -18.44
N ASN A 385 -5.37 22.31 -19.01
CA ASN A 385 -5.74 23.53 -18.27
C ASN A 385 -4.89 23.75 -17.01
N GLY A 386 -3.58 23.49 -17.08
CA GLY A 386 -2.65 23.64 -15.96
C GLY A 386 -2.73 22.53 -14.89
N LYS A 387 -3.55 21.50 -15.10
CA LYS A 387 -3.66 20.33 -14.21
C LYS A 387 -3.10 19.10 -14.88
N LEU A 388 -2.22 18.37 -14.18
CA LEU A 388 -1.73 17.09 -14.66
C LEU A 388 -2.90 16.10 -14.71
N THR A 389 -3.13 15.51 -15.86
CA THR A 389 -4.16 14.49 -16.09
C THR A 389 -3.49 13.24 -16.63
N LEU A 390 -4.03 12.07 -16.28
CA LEU A 390 -3.58 10.80 -16.83
C LEU A 390 -4.46 10.42 -18.02
N VAL A 391 -3.81 10.16 -19.15
CA VAL A 391 -4.41 9.72 -20.41
C VAL A 391 -3.79 8.39 -20.84
N ASN A 392 -4.42 7.70 -21.80
CA ASN A 392 -3.99 6.38 -22.28
C ASN A 392 -3.89 5.34 -21.13
N VAL A 393 -4.79 5.45 -20.16
CA VAL A 393 -4.80 4.55 -18.99
C VAL A 393 -5.07 3.13 -19.43
N LYS A 394 -4.20 2.20 -18.99
CA LYS A 394 -4.37 0.75 -19.17
C LYS A 394 -4.39 0.08 -17.81
N ARG A 395 -5.29 -0.90 -17.65
CA ARG A 395 -5.44 -1.73 -16.45
C ARG A 395 -5.01 -3.16 -16.73
N TYR A 396 -4.32 -3.76 -15.78
CA TYR A 396 -3.83 -5.12 -15.85
C TYR A 396 -4.43 -5.94 -14.71
N PRO A 397 -5.27 -6.96 -15.00
CA PRO A 397 -5.88 -7.82 -14.00
C PRO A 397 -4.85 -8.47 -13.07
N ALA A 398 -5.25 -8.75 -11.83
CA ALA A 398 -4.37 -9.27 -10.78
C ALA A 398 -3.59 -10.52 -11.22
N GLU A 399 -4.23 -11.42 -11.96
CA GLU A 399 -3.65 -12.68 -12.43
C GLU A 399 -2.58 -12.50 -13.51
N LYS A 400 -2.49 -11.31 -14.12
CA LYS A 400 -1.46 -10.98 -15.12
C LYS A 400 -0.23 -10.31 -14.53
N VAL A 401 -0.32 -9.81 -13.31
CA VAL A 401 0.74 -9.00 -12.67
C VAL A 401 1.24 -9.60 -11.36
N ASN A 402 0.61 -10.66 -10.84
CA ASN A 402 1.05 -11.35 -9.63
C ASN A 402 1.40 -12.81 -9.94
N PRO A 403 2.39 -13.41 -9.25
CA PRO A 403 2.70 -14.82 -9.41
C PRO A 403 1.56 -15.70 -8.86
N PRO A 404 1.41 -16.94 -9.36
CA PRO A 404 0.54 -17.92 -8.74
C PRO A 404 1.05 -18.28 -7.33
N GLU A 405 0.16 -18.78 -6.50
CA GLU A 405 0.52 -19.22 -5.16
C GLU A 405 1.61 -20.30 -5.18
N GLY A 406 2.56 -20.20 -4.25
CA GLY A 406 3.68 -21.14 -4.14
C GLY A 406 4.81 -20.95 -5.16
N MET A 407 4.75 -19.91 -6.00
CA MET A 407 5.79 -19.59 -6.97
C MET A 407 6.45 -18.24 -6.65
N LYS A 408 7.79 -18.21 -6.65
CA LYS A 408 8.53 -16.94 -6.52
C LYS A 408 8.34 -16.09 -7.76
N SER A 409 8.31 -14.77 -7.56
CA SER A 409 8.11 -13.77 -8.62
C SER A 409 9.11 -13.93 -9.77
N ALA A 410 10.40 -14.09 -9.46
CA ALA A 410 11.43 -14.25 -10.48
C ALA A 410 11.24 -15.53 -11.33
N ASP A 411 10.80 -16.62 -10.72
CA ASP A 411 10.58 -17.89 -11.42
C ASP A 411 9.33 -17.83 -12.30
N TRP A 412 8.26 -17.20 -11.79
CA TRP A 412 7.06 -16.92 -12.55
C TRP A 412 7.34 -16.07 -13.79
N ILE A 413 8.08 -14.98 -13.64
CA ILE A 413 8.43 -14.11 -14.76
C ILE A 413 9.24 -14.89 -15.80
N LYS A 414 10.30 -15.60 -15.38
CA LYS A 414 11.16 -16.39 -16.28
C LYS A 414 10.40 -17.50 -17.01
N SER A 415 9.32 -18.02 -16.43
CA SER A 415 8.46 -19.02 -17.08
C SER A 415 7.66 -18.48 -18.28
N GLY A 416 7.66 -17.17 -18.49
CA GLY A 416 6.79 -16.51 -19.47
C GLY A 416 5.41 -16.20 -18.91
N PHE A 417 5.30 -15.90 -17.61
CA PHE A 417 4.04 -15.62 -16.90
C PHE A 417 3.03 -16.79 -16.92
N LYS A 418 3.50 -18.04 -17.05
CA LYS A 418 2.62 -19.21 -17.11
C LYS A 418 2.08 -19.53 -15.71
N PRO A 419 0.77 -19.81 -15.56
CA PRO A 419 0.29 -20.50 -14.37
C PRO A 419 0.86 -21.92 -14.35
N GLN A 420 1.22 -22.42 -13.17
CA GLN A 420 1.71 -23.80 -13.00
C GLN A 420 0.61 -24.83 -13.26
#